data_AF-A0AAE5UA47-F1
#
_entry.id   AF-A0AAE5UA47-F1
#
_cell.length_a   1.000
_cell.length_b   1.000
_cell.length_c   1.000
_cell.angle_alpha   90.00
_cell.angle_beta   90.00
_cell.angle_gamma   90.00
#
_symmetry.space_group_name_H-M   'P 1'
#
loop_
_entity.id
_entity.type
_entity.pdbx_description
1 polymer ?
#
loop_
_entity_poly.entity_id
_entity_poly.type
_entity_poly.pdbx_seq_one_letter_code
_entity_poly.pdbx_strand_id
1 'polypeptide(L)'
;MVNQLEVLTQHVNDKQYYYWLHHDLFSAQWWLIVILNALFLFIFYLLVDRQRMVFILLVFFISFVLVGIVDELGKFFDVWSYPHQFLVFTHRFNSVDFAVIPVILTLVYQFFSKWKFYWIALLSNL
;
A
#
# COMPACT_ATOMS: atom_id res chain seq x y z
N MET A 1 -32.11 -8.51 -15.67
CA MET A 1 -31.24 -7.31 -15.54
C MET A 1 -29.98 -7.62 -14.73
N VAL A 2 -30.07 -8.28 -13.56
CA VAL A 2 -28.90 -8.72 -12.76
C VAL A 2 -27.93 -9.64 -13.53
N ASN A 3 -28.43 -10.66 -14.23
CA ASN A 3 -27.55 -11.56 -15.02
C ASN A 3 -26.76 -10.87 -16.13
N GLN A 4 -27.27 -9.76 -16.70
CA GLN A 4 -26.57 -9.05 -17.77
C GLN A 4 -25.35 -8.30 -17.20
N LEU A 5 -25.51 -7.67 -16.03
CA LEU A 5 -24.40 -7.02 -15.34
C LEU A 5 -23.34 -8.03 -14.91
N GLU A 6 -23.77 -9.18 -14.36
CA GLU A 6 -22.85 -10.23 -13.92
C GLU A 6 -22.05 -10.82 -15.08
N VAL A 7 -22.68 -11.08 -16.23
CA VAL A 7 -22.01 -11.54 -17.45
C VAL A 7 -21.02 -10.49 -17.97
N LEU A 8 -21.39 -9.21 -17.94
CA LEU A 8 -20.49 -8.12 -18.34
C LEU A 8 -19.28 -8.03 -17.41
N THR A 9 -19.48 -8.10 -16.09
CA THR A 9 -18.40 -8.09 -15.10
C THR A 9 -17.46 -9.28 -15.29
N GLN A 10 -17.98 -10.49 -15.51
CA GLN A 10 -17.16 -11.66 -15.81
C GLN A 10 -16.32 -11.44 -17.08
N HIS A 11 -16.93 -10.93 -18.14
CA HIS A 11 -16.23 -10.68 -19.40
C HIS A 11 -15.13 -9.61 -19.28
N VAL A 12 -15.32 -8.60 -18.44
CA VAL A 12 -14.28 -7.60 -18.12
C VAL A 12 -13.15 -8.25 -17.32
N ASN A 13 -13.48 -9.01 -16.28
CA ASN A 13 -12.48 -9.68 -15.43
C ASN A 13 -11.61 -10.64 -16.24
N ASP A 14 -12.20 -11.41 -17.15
CA ASP A 14 -11.47 -12.35 -18.02
C ASP A 14 -10.48 -11.60 -18.93
N LYS A 15 -10.90 -10.47 -19.51
CA LYS A 15 -10.03 -9.64 -20.34
C LYS A 15 -8.91 -8.99 -19.55
N GLN A 16 -9.20 -8.49 -18.35
CA GLN A 16 -8.19 -7.93 -17.45
C GLN A 16 -7.17 -9.00 -17.05
N TYR A 17 -7.64 -10.20 -16.69
CA TYR A 17 -6.77 -11.33 -16.36
C TYR A 17 -5.88 -11.73 -17.53
N TYR A 18 -6.46 -11.86 -18.73
CA TYR A 18 -5.71 -12.18 -19.94
C TYR A 18 -4.66 -11.12 -20.26
N TYR A 19 -5.03 -9.84 -20.18
CA TYR A 19 -4.10 -8.74 -20.41
C TYR A 19 -2.96 -8.77 -19.40
N TRP A 20 -3.28 -8.87 -18.11
CA TRP A 20 -2.29 -8.93 -17.05
C TRP A 20 -1.31 -10.09 -17.24
N LEU A 21 -1.82 -11.29 -17.52
CA LEU A 21 -0.99 -12.48 -17.68
C LEU A 21 0.01 -12.38 -18.83
N HIS A 22 -0.39 -11.73 -19.93
CA HIS A 22 0.43 -11.67 -21.15
C HIS A 22 1.23 -10.38 -21.31
N HIS A 23 0.83 -9.28 -20.68
CA HIS A 23 1.43 -7.96 -20.88
C HIS A 23 2.03 -7.37 -19.61
N ASP A 24 1.43 -7.61 -18.44
CA ASP A 24 1.91 -7.03 -17.18
C ASP A 24 2.83 -7.99 -16.43
N LEU A 25 2.45 -9.25 -16.26
CA LEU A 25 3.19 -10.22 -15.48
C LEU A 25 4.61 -10.40 -16.06
N PHE A 26 5.62 -10.22 -15.20
CA PHE A 26 7.04 -10.24 -15.57
C PHE A 26 7.51 -9.16 -16.55
N SER A 27 6.67 -8.15 -16.85
CA SER A 27 7.12 -6.93 -17.53
C SER A 27 8.12 -6.15 -16.65
N ALA A 28 8.86 -5.22 -17.26
CA ALA A 28 9.77 -4.34 -16.53
C ALA A 28 9.03 -3.52 -15.44
N GLN A 29 7.80 -3.10 -15.74
CA GLN A 29 6.93 -2.35 -14.83
C GLN A 29 6.52 -3.21 -13.62
N TRP A 30 6.20 -4.48 -13.86
CA TRP A 30 5.88 -5.42 -12.78
C TRP A 30 7.08 -5.68 -11.86
N TRP A 31 8.28 -5.85 -12.44
CA TRP A 31 9.50 -5.98 -11.64
C TRP A 31 9.84 -4.72 -10.86
N LEU A 32 9.61 -3.53 -11.44
CA LEU A 32 9.77 -2.26 -10.72
C LEU A 32 8.88 -2.22 -9.48
N ILE A 33 7.60 -2.59 -9.61
CA ILE A 33 6.65 -2.69 -8.49
C ILE A 33 7.17 -3.66 -7.42
N VAL A 34 7.62 -4.84 -7.81
CA VAL A 34 8.16 -5.86 -6.88
C VAL A 34 9.37 -5.33 -6.12
N ILE A 35 10.36 -4.79 -6.85
CA ILE A 35 11.61 -4.29 -6.28
C ILE A 35 11.33 -3.12 -5.33
N LEU A 36 10.44 -2.21 -5.70
CA LEU A 36 10.09 -1.06 -4.86
C LEU A 36 9.44 -1.52 -3.54
N ASN A 37 8.46 -2.42 -3.60
CA ASN A 37 7.83 -2.94 -2.38
C ASN A 37 8.83 -3.73 -1.52
N ALA A 38 9.67 -4.56 -2.14
CA ALA A 38 10.72 -5.30 -1.44
C ALA A 38 11.72 -4.36 -0.76
N LEU A 39 12.13 -3.28 -1.44
CA LEU A 39 13.03 -2.26 -0.91
C LEU A 39 12.43 -1.58 0.33
N PHE A 40 11.17 -1.14 0.27
CA PHE A 40 10.54 -0.49 1.42
C PHE A 40 10.34 -1.43 2.61
N LEU A 41 9.96 -2.70 2.36
CA LEU A 41 9.89 -3.70 3.43
C LEU A 41 11.26 -4.01 4.03
N PHE A 42 12.31 -4.04 3.21
CA PHE A 42 13.69 -4.21 3.67
C PHE A 42 14.14 -3.02 4.54
N ILE A 43 13.86 -1.79 4.10
CA ILE A 43 14.12 -0.57 4.88
C ILE A 43 13.35 -0.61 6.20
N PHE A 44 12.06 -1.00 6.17
CA PHE A 44 11.26 -1.15 7.38
C PHE A 44 11.89 -2.15 8.35
N TYR A 45 12.28 -3.33 7.87
CA TYR A 45 12.95 -4.34 8.68
C TYR A 45 14.26 -3.85 9.32
N LEU A 46 15.04 -3.04 8.59
CA LEU A 46 16.30 -2.50 9.08
C LEU A 46 16.08 -1.40 10.14
N LEU A 47 15.08 -0.54 9.95
CA LEU A 47 14.86 0.65 10.76
C LEU A 47 13.87 0.44 11.91
N VAL A 48 13.11 -0.65 11.96
CA VAL A 48 12.07 -0.88 12.97
C VAL A 48 12.65 -0.88 14.39
N ASP A 49 12.03 -0.11 15.27
CA ASP A 49 12.39 -0.05 16.69
C ASP A 49 11.88 -1.30 17.41
N ARG A 50 12.79 -2.26 17.61
CA ARG A 50 12.49 -3.59 18.18
C ARG A 50 11.94 -3.54 19.60
N GLN A 51 12.15 -2.45 20.35
CA GLN A 51 11.62 -2.32 21.72
C GLN A 51 10.10 -2.13 21.74
N ARG A 52 9.53 -1.56 20.68
CA ARG A 52 8.09 -1.23 20.56
C ARG A 52 7.47 -1.89 19.34
N MET A 53 7.99 -3.05 18.95
CA MET A 53 7.64 -3.73 17.70
C MET A 53 6.13 -3.97 17.54
N VAL A 54 5.45 -4.42 18.61
CA VAL A 54 3.99 -4.66 18.59
C VAL A 54 3.23 -3.38 18.23
N PHE A 55 3.57 -2.26 18.88
CA PHE A 55 2.92 -0.98 18.63
C PHE A 55 3.19 -0.47 17.21
N ILE A 56 4.42 -0.62 16.73
CA ILE A 56 4.81 -0.19 15.39
C ILE A 56 4.11 -1.02 14.32
N LEU A 57 3.98 -2.34 14.53
CA LEU A 57 3.20 -3.20 13.65
C LEU A 57 1.72 -2.82 13.65
N LEU A 58 1.14 -2.46 14.81
CA LEU A 58 -0.24 -1.97 14.86
C LEU A 58 -0.41 -0.69 14.03
N VAL A 59 0.51 0.27 14.14
CA VAL A 59 0.51 1.47 13.31
C VAL A 59 0.60 1.10 11.83
N PHE A 60 1.50 0.18 11.48
CA PHE A 60 1.61 -0.32 10.11
C PHE A 60 0.30 -0.91 9.58
N PHE A 61 -0.35 -1.78 10.35
CA PHE A 61 -1.63 -2.36 9.96
C PHE A 61 -2.75 -1.32 9.84
N ILE A 62 -2.82 -0.35 10.76
CA ILE A 62 -3.79 0.74 10.68
C ILE A 62 -3.54 1.59 9.43
N SER A 63 -2.29 1.99 9.19
CA SER A 63 -1.91 2.73 8.00
C SER A 63 -2.22 1.94 6.72
N PHE A 64 -1.96 0.64 6.71
CA PHE A 64 -2.29 -0.26 5.61
C PHE A 64 -3.80 -0.25 5.28
N VAL A 65 -4.64 -0.41 6.30
CA VAL A 65 -6.10 -0.38 6.12
C VAL A 65 -6.59 0.98 5.64
N LEU A 66 -6.09 2.08 6.22
CA LEU A 66 -6.49 3.43 5.84
C LEU A 66 -6.12 3.74 4.38
N VAL A 67 -4.90 3.40 3.97
CA VAL A 67 -4.44 3.57 2.59
C VAL A 67 -5.32 2.74 1.63
N GLY A 68 -5.64 1.50 2.00
CA GLY A 68 -6.54 0.66 1.21
C GLY A 68 -7.94 1.25 1.03
N ILE A 69 -8.52 1.85 2.07
CA ILE A 69 -9.82 2.53 1.97
C ILE A 69 -9.73 3.75 1.06
N VAL A 70 -8.69 4.58 1.20
CA VAL A 70 -8.49 5.77 0.35
C VAL A 70 -8.31 5.36 -1.11
N ASP A 71 -7.58 4.29 -1.39
CA ASP A 71 -7.40 3.75 -2.73
C ASP A 71 -8.70 3.24 -3.34
N GLU A 72 -9.54 2.52 -2.57
CA GLU A 72 -10.86 2.09 -3.02
C GLU A 72 -11.78 3.29 -3.33
N LEU A 73 -11.79 4.32 -2.48
CA LEU A 73 -12.57 5.52 -2.71
C LEU A 73 -12.06 6.27 -3.95
N GLY A 74 -10.75 6.41 -4.12
CA GLY A 74 -10.15 7.05 -5.28
C GLY A 74 -10.53 6.37 -6.58
N LYS A 75 -10.52 5.03 -6.61
CA LYS A 75 -10.97 4.23 -7.77
C LYS A 75 -12.47 4.36 -8.01
N PHE A 76 -13.28 4.33 -6.95
CA PHE A 76 -14.73 4.45 -7.05
C PHE A 76 -15.17 5.79 -7.65
N PHE A 77 -14.47 6.88 -7.29
CA PHE A 77 -14.73 8.22 -7.83
C PHE A 77 -13.91 8.54 -9.09
N ASP A 78 -13.21 7.56 -9.67
CA ASP A 78 -12.36 7.72 -10.86
C ASP A 78 -11.31 8.85 -10.73
N VAL A 79 -10.81 9.06 -9.50
CA VAL A 79 -9.78 10.08 -9.21
C VAL A 79 -8.42 9.65 -9.76
N TRP A 80 -8.16 8.34 -9.75
CA TRP A 80 -6.97 7.74 -10.35
C TRP A 80 -7.23 6.31 -10.80
N SER A 81 -6.49 5.88 -11.83
CA SER A 81 -6.45 4.49 -12.29
C SER A 81 -5.01 4.04 -12.48
N TYR A 82 -4.75 2.76 -12.18
CA TYR A 82 -3.43 2.17 -12.31
C TYR A 82 -3.37 1.29 -13.57
N PRO A 83 -2.53 1.63 -14.56
CA PRO A 83 -2.46 0.90 -15.82
C PRO A 83 -1.76 -0.45 -15.68
N HIS A 84 -0.89 -0.61 -14.67
CA HIS A 84 -0.16 -1.85 -14.40
C HIS A 84 -0.44 -2.32 -12.99
N GLN A 85 -0.63 -3.62 -12.86
CA GLN A 85 -1.15 -4.25 -11.67
C GLN A 85 -0.18 -5.33 -11.16
N PHE A 86 0.15 -5.31 -9.87
CA PHE A 86 0.87 -6.38 -9.20
C PHE A 86 0.06 -7.68 -9.15
N LEU A 87 -1.23 -7.61 -8.78
CA LEU A 87 -2.16 -8.73 -8.68
C LEU A 87 -3.50 -8.36 -9.32
N VAL A 88 -3.88 -9.08 -10.39
CA VAL A 88 -5.09 -8.76 -11.17
C VAL A 88 -6.40 -9.10 -10.46
N PHE A 89 -6.40 -10.07 -9.55
CA PHE A 89 -7.60 -10.47 -8.80
C PHE A 89 -7.92 -9.52 -7.63
N THR A 90 -7.05 -8.57 -7.34
CA THR A 90 -7.27 -7.63 -6.24
C THR A 90 -6.70 -6.25 -6.57
N HIS A 91 -7.60 -5.29 -6.67
CA HIS A 91 -7.24 -3.90 -6.90
C HIS A 91 -6.49 -3.30 -5.71
N ARG A 92 -6.55 -3.92 -4.52
CA ARG A 92 -5.97 -3.38 -3.27
C ARG A 92 -4.44 -3.51 -3.19
N PHE A 93 -3.82 -4.38 -3.97
CA PHE A 93 -2.40 -4.76 -3.77
C PHE A 93 -1.47 -4.21 -4.87
N ASN A 94 -1.91 -3.22 -5.64
CA ASN A 94 -1.54 -3.23 -7.05
C ASN A 94 -0.27 -2.53 -7.51
N SER A 95 0.41 -1.70 -6.72
CA SER A 95 1.61 -1.04 -7.25
C SER A 95 2.58 -0.55 -6.17
N VAL A 96 2.11 0.30 -5.26
CA VAL A 96 2.99 1.07 -4.36
C VAL A 96 2.32 1.20 -2.99
N ASP A 97 1.00 1.35 -2.98
CA ASP A 97 0.17 1.54 -1.80
C ASP A 97 0.19 0.36 -0.81
N PHE A 98 0.62 -0.83 -1.26
CA PHE A 98 0.62 -2.03 -0.44
C PHE A 98 1.65 -1.95 0.70
N ALA A 99 2.91 -1.67 0.38
CA ALA A 99 3.97 -1.60 1.40
C ALA A 99 4.57 -0.21 1.51
N VAL A 100 4.71 0.53 0.41
CA VAL A 100 5.48 1.78 0.40
C VAL A 100 4.85 2.83 1.29
N ILE A 101 3.58 3.19 1.06
CA ILE A 101 2.90 4.22 1.86
C ILE A 101 2.74 3.79 3.32
N PRO A 102 2.28 2.56 3.65
CA PRO A 102 2.16 2.11 5.03
C PRO A 102 3.52 2.09 5.75
N VAL A 103 4.60 1.64 5.09
CA VAL A 103 5.96 1.70 5.66
C VAL A 103 6.37 3.15 5.93
N ILE A 104 6.19 4.06 4.97
CA ILE A 104 6.54 5.48 5.13
C ILE A 104 5.79 6.07 6.34
N LEU A 105 4.46 5.91 6.40
CA LEU A 105 3.64 6.41 7.50
C LEU A 105 4.08 5.84 8.85
N THR A 106 4.43 4.55 8.88
CA THR A 106 4.88 3.88 10.09
C THR A 106 6.26 4.37 10.54
N LEU A 107 7.20 4.54 9.62
CA LEU A 107 8.53 5.05 9.93
C LEU A 107 8.47 6.52 10.37
N VAL A 108 7.66 7.34 9.69
CA VAL A 108 7.37 8.72 10.12
C VAL A 108 6.81 8.71 11.54
N TYR A 109 5.81 7.87 11.83
CA TYR A 109 5.30 7.74 13.19
C TYR A 109 6.41 7.35 14.18
N GLN A 110 7.21 6.33 13.85
CA GLN A 110 8.27 5.81 14.72
C GLN A 110 9.31 6.88 15.07
N PHE A 111 9.80 7.61 14.07
CA PHE A 111 10.83 8.62 14.27
C PHE A 111 10.25 9.85 14.97
N PHE A 112 9.15 10.43 14.49
CA PHE A 112 8.61 11.67 15.05
C PHE A 112 7.90 11.49 16.41
N SER A 113 7.41 10.30 16.75
CA SER A 113 6.87 10.01 18.09
C SER A 113 7.91 10.23 19.20
N LYS A 114 9.20 9.93 18.93
CA LYS A 114 10.28 10.21 19.89
C LYS A 114 10.54 11.72 20.04
N TRP A 115 10.36 12.51 18.99
CA TRP A 115 10.56 13.96 19.02
C TRP A 115 9.48 14.69 19.82
N LYS A 116 8.25 14.17 19.88
CA LYS A 116 7.19 14.76 20.72
C LYS A 116 7.61 14.84 22.18
N PHE A 117 8.19 13.77 22.72
CA PHE A 117 8.69 13.76 24.10
C PHE A 117 9.92 14.65 24.29
N TYR A 118 10.80 14.73 23.29
CA TYR A 118 11.92 15.67 23.30
C TYR A 118 11.45 17.12 23.38
N TRP A 119 10.50 17.55 22.54
CA TRP A 119 9.94 18.90 22.57
C TRP A 119 9.21 19.21 23.89
N ILE A 120 8.47 18.25 24.45
CA ILE A 120 7.83 18.41 25.77
C ILE A 120 8.89 18.59 26.87
N ALA A 121 9.94 17.77 26.88
CA ALA A 121 11.00 17.85 27.88
C ALA A 121 11.84 19.15 27.76
N LEU A 122 12.02 19.64 26.54
CA LEU A 122 12.70 20.92 26.27
C LEU A 122 11.86 22.10 26.73
N LEU A 123 10.55 22.09 26.47
CA LEU A 123 9.62 23.15 26.88
C LEU A 123 9.30 23.12 28.38
N SER A 124 9.37 21.96 29.04
CA SER A 124 9.17 21.85 30.49
C SER A 124 10.40 22.25 31.32
N ASN A 125 11.56 22.43 30.69
CA ASN A 125 12.80 22.91 31.32
C ASN A 125 13.05 24.42 31.08
N LEU A 126 12.06 25.13 30.51
CA LEU A 126 12.01 26.59 30.41
C LEU A 126 11.01 27.13 31.42
#